data_AF-A0A4V6S1T0-F1
#
_entry.id   AF-A0A4V6S1T0-F1
#
_cell.length_a   1.000
_cell.length_b   1.000
_cell.length_c   1.000
_cell.angle_alpha   90.00
_cell.angle_beta   90.00
_cell.angle_gamma   90.00
#
_symmetry.space_group_name_H-M   'P 1'
#
loop_
_entity.id
_entity.type
_entity.pdbx_description
1 polymer ?
#
loop_
_entity_poly.entity_id
_entity_poly.type
_entity_poly.pdbx_seq_one_letter_code
_entity_poly.pdbx_strand_id
1 'polypeptide(L)'
;MQELAAQELWNRNWRYHKEMRLWITKESGTSPSQKVPSGERGSYSYWDPENWEKSRKEMTVIYSDLEEKSQPVFVQTQTLQLATPAAGVAAQAGQQPQPQPTPAPMVGSRVAAFQGMGLAAM
;
A
#
# COMPACT_ATOMS: atom_id res chain seq x y z
N MET A 1 4.17 -0.74 21.14
CA MET A 1 2.82 -0.14 20.90
C MET A 1 2.92 1.14 20.06
N GLN A 2 3.95 1.98 20.27
CA GLN A 2 4.18 3.18 19.46
C GLN A 2 4.47 2.88 17.98
N GLU A 3 5.14 1.77 17.65
CA GLU A 3 5.44 1.44 16.24
C GLU A 3 4.18 1.18 15.41
N LEU A 4 3.16 0.58 16.02
CA LEU A 4 1.87 0.34 15.37
C LEU A 4 1.16 1.65 15.05
N ALA A 5 1.16 2.60 15.99
CA ALA A 5 0.58 3.93 15.76
C ALA A 5 1.33 4.71 14.67
N ALA A 6 2.67 4.67 14.70
CA ALA A 6 3.51 5.30 13.66
C ALA A 6 3.26 4.68 12.27
N GLN A 7 3.09 3.36 12.22
CA GLN A 7 2.76 2.64 10.98
C GLN A 7 1.39 3.05 10.43
N GLU A 8 0.37 3.21 11.29
CA GLU A 8 -0.95 3.68 10.88
C GLU A 8 -0.92 5.12 10.36
N LEU A 9 -0.16 6.01 11.01
CA LEU A 9 0.06 7.37 10.54
C LEU A 9 0.73 7.37 9.16
N TRP A 10 1.76 6.55 8.98
CA TRP A 10 2.43 6.40 7.70
C TRP A 10 1.48 5.96 6.58
N ASN A 11 0.62 4.97 6.86
CA ASN A 11 -0.38 4.45 5.91
C ASN A 11 -1.41 5.52 5.51
N ARG A 12 -1.61 6.54 6.37
CA ARG A 12 -2.50 7.69 6.14
C ARG A 12 -1.79 8.91 5.56
N ASN A 13 -0.61 8.73 4.97
CA ASN A 13 0.21 9.81 4.38
C ASN A 13 0.71 10.85 5.38
N TRP A 14 0.85 10.49 6.66
CA TRP A 14 1.62 11.30 7.59
C TRP A 14 3.11 10.96 7.47
N ARG A 15 3.94 11.97 7.66
CA ARG A 15 5.40 11.88 7.68
C ARG A 15 5.90 12.54 8.95
N TYR A 16 6.92 11.95 9.56
CA TYR A 16 7.53 12.53 10.74
C TYR A 16 8.65 13.48 10.32
N HIS A 17 8.64 14.69 10.87
CA HIS A 17 9.69 15.69 10.65
C HIS A 17 10.71 15.59 11.78
N LYS A 18 11.97 15.25 11.47
CA LYS A 18 13.00 14.93 12.48
C LYS A 18 13.38 16.12 13.35
N GLU A 19 13.52 17.30 12.76
CA GLU A 19 13.89 18.53 13.48
C GLU A 19 12.74 19.08 14.33
N MET A 20 11.56 19.27 13.73
CA MET A 20 10.37 19.76 14.45
C MET A 20 9.81 18.73 15.44
N ARG A 21 10.12 17.44 15.25
CA ARG A 21 9.62 16.30 16.03
C ARG A 21 8.10 16.12 16.00
N LEU A 22 7.48 16.52 14.89
CA LEU A 22 6.03 16.47 14.71
C LEU A 22 5.65 15.66 13.48
N TRP A 23 4.44 15.10 13.51
CA TRP A 23 3.83 14.48 12.34
C TRP A 23 3.18 15.55 11.46
N ILE A 24 3.49 15.51 10.17
CA ILE A 24 2.95 16.42 9.16
C ILE A 24 2.32 15.62 8.02
N THR A 25 1.30 16.20 7.39
CA THR A 25 0.70 15.66 6.18
C THR A 25 0.36 16.79 5.21
N LYS A 26 0.57 16.54 3.92
CA LYS A 26 0.28 17.52 2.88
C LYS A 26 -1.22 17.65 2.71
N GLU A 27 -1.74 18.88 2.71
CA GLU A 27 -3.15 19.06 2.38
C GLU A 27 -3.40 18.81 0.89
N SER A 28 -4.33 17.90 0.61
CA SER A 28 -4.86 17.70 -0.74
C SER A 28 -5.97 18.71 -1.00
N GLY A 29 -5.81 19.55 -2.02
CA GLY A 29 -6.85 20.48 -2.47
C GLY A 29 -6.64 21.95 -2.08
N THR A 30 -5.56 22.28 -1.39
CA THR A 30 -5.23 23.68 -1.06
C THR A 30 -3.86 24.04 -1.61
N SER A 31 -3.79 25.21 -2.26
CA SER A 31 -2.64 25.89 -2.88
C SER A 31 -1.59 25.00 -3.59
N PRO A 32 -1.29 25.23 -4.89
CA PRO A 32 -0.30 24.42 -5.60
C PRO A 32 1.04 24.44 -4.85
N SER A 33 1.49 23.26 -4.41
CA SER A 33 2.78 23.13 -3.73
C SER A 33 3.89 23.53 -4.70
N GLN A 34 4.73 24.47 -4.29
CA GLN A 34 5.89 24.89 -5.06
C GLN A 34 7.05 23.94 -4.80
N LYS A 35 7.59 23.32 -5.85
CA LYS A 35 8.81 22.54 -5.72
C LYS A 35 9.97 23.48 -5.42
N VAL A 36 10.72 23.20 -4.36
CA VAL A 36 11.95 23.92 -4.01
C VAL A 36 13.13 22.96 -4.15
N PRO A 37 14.37 23.47 -4.25
CA PRO A 37 15.54 22.59 -4.22
C PRO A 37 15.50 21.71 -2.96
N SER A 38 15.61 20.39 -3.15
CA SER A 38 15.61 19.38 -2.07
C SER A 38 14.29 19.21 -1.30
N GLY A 39 13.17 19.77 -1.77
CA GLY A 39 11.92 19.70 -1.02
C GLY A 39 10.71 20.25 -1.76
N GLU A 40 9.70 20.62 -0.97
CA GLU A 40 8.53 21.32 -1.47
C GLU A 40 8.00 22.31 -0.42
N ARG A 41 7.44 23.42 -0.90
CA ARG A 41 6.73 24.40 -0.08
C ARG A 41 5.25 24.28 -0.35
N GLY A 42 4.44 24.21 0.71
CA GLY A 42 3.00 24.06 0.57
C GLY A 42 2.25 24.23 1.88
N SER A 43 0.94 23.98 1.82
CA SER A 43 0.08 23.90 2.99
C SER A 43 0.17 22.50 3.61
N TYR A 44 0.62 22.45 4.86
CA TYR A 44 0.70 21.21 5.63
C TYR A 44 -0.19 21.30 6.86
N SER A 45 -0.84 20.18 7.17
CA SER A 45 -1.41 19.95 8.48
C SER A 45 -0.39 19.28 9.37
N TYR A 46 -0.25 19.74 10.61
CA TYR A 46 0.57 19.09 11.62
C TYR A 46 -0.27 18.78 12.86
N TRP A 47 0.18 17.81 13.64
CA TRP A 47 -0.41 17.49 14.93
C TRP A 47 0.37 18.19 16.02
N ASP A 48 -0.31 19.01 16.83
CA ASP A 48 0.27 19.69 17.98
C ASP A 48 -0.02 18.88 19.26
N PRO A 49 0.99 18.24 19.89
CA PRO A 49 0.78 17.48 21.10
C PRO A 49 0.62 18.35 22.35
N GLU A 50 1.07 19.62 22.33
CA GLU A 50 0.96 20.54 23.46
C GLU A 50 -0.48 21.06 23.58
N ASN A 51 -1.08 21.39 22.44
CA ASN A 51 -2.44 21.88 22.36
C ASN A 51 -3.49 20.78 22.02
N TRP A 52 -3.03 19.56 21.73
CA TRP A 52 -3.85 18.41 21.34
C TRP A 52 -4.80 18.71 20.16
N GLU A 53 -4.29 19.44 19.18
CA GLU A 53 -5.07 19.91 18.04
C GLU A 53 -4.38 19.63 16.70
N LYS A 54 -5.17 19.62 15.64
CA LYS A 54 -4.66 19.58 14.26
C LYS A 54 -4.67 21.01 13.72
N SER A 55 -3.49 21.57 13.52
CA SER A 55 -3.33 22.91 12.97
C SER A 55 -2.78 22.85 11.55
N ARG A 56 -3.05 23.90 10.77
CA ARG A 56 -2.57 24.05 9.39
C ARG A 56 -1.61 25.23 9.30
N LYS A 57 -0.50 25.04 8.60
CA LYS A 57 0.50 26.09 8.36
C LYS A 57 1.16 25.92 7.00
N GLU A 58 1.53 27.04 6.39
CA GLU A 58 2.41 27.03 5.23
C GLU A 58 3.85 26.78 5.69
N MET A 59 4.47 25.73 5.17
CA MET A 59 5.84 25.37 5.52
C MET A 59 6.58 24.84 4.30
N THR A 60 7.90 24.97 4.37
CA THR A 60 8.82 24.35 3.41
C THR A 60 9.33 23.06 4.04
N VAL A 61 9.03 21.93 3.41
CA VAL A 61 9.43 20.61 3.84
C VAL A 61 10.60 20.17 2.97
N ILE A 62 11.75 19.99 3.60
CA ILE A 62 12.93 19.41 2.95
C ILE A 62 12.86 17.89 3.10
N TYR A 63 13.03 17.16 2.01
CA TYR A 63 12.90 15.71 2.02
C TYR A 63 13.95 15.03 2.91
N SER A 64 15.13 15.64 3.05
CA SER A 64 16.19 15.18 3.95
C SER A 64 15.84 15.27 5.44
N ASP A 65 14.90 16.13 5.83
CA ASP A 65 14.47 16.31 7.22
C ASP A 65 13.28 15.44 7.61
N LEU A 66 12.69 14.75 6.63
CA LEU A 66 11.69 13.73 6.89
C LEU A 66 12.35 12.43 7.34
N GLU A 67 11.63 11.69 8.19
CA GLU A 67 12.01 10.32 8.52
C GLU A 67 11.74 9.42 7.31
N GLU A 68 12.79 8.77 6.81
CA GLU A 68 12.66 7.73 5.79
C GLU A 68 12.29 6.45 6.52
N LYS A 69 11.30 5.70 6.00
CA LYS A 69 10.90 4.42 6.58
C LYS A 69 11.96 3.37 6.26
N SER A 70 13.09 3.44 6.95
CA SER A 70 14.16 2.46 6.90
C SER A 70 13.82 1.28 7.80
N GLN A 71 13.60 0.13 7.17
CA GLN A 71 13.55 -1.24 7.72
C GLN A 71 12.44 -1.56 8.76
N PRO A 72 11.65 -2.64 8.57
CA PRO A 72 11.05 -3.30 9.72
C PRO A 72 12.17 -3.88 10.58
N VAL A 73 12.41 -3.31 11.76
CA VAL A 73 13.37 -3.82 12.76
C VAL A 73 12.91 -5.17 13.36
N PHE A 74 11.71 -5.64 13.03
CA PHE A 74 11.20 -6.93 13.48
C PHE A 74 11.35 -8.04 12.43
N VAL A 75 12.59 -8.46 12.21
CA VAL A 75 12.89 -9.86 11.88
C VAL A 75 13.13 -10.58 13.21
N GLN A 76 12.06 -10.87 13.98
CA GLN A 76 12.16 -11.87 15.04
C GLN A 76 11.57 -13.19 14.57
N THR A 77 12.50 -14.05 14.20
CA THR A 77 12.41 -15.49 13.97
C THR A 77 12.00 -16.27 15.22
N GLN A 78 10.79 -16.08 15.74
CA GLN A 78 10.22 -17.02 16.72
C GLN A 78 8.82 -17.44 16.29
N THR A 79 8.76 -18.44 15.42
CA THR A 79 7.62 -19.36 15.41
C THR A 79 7.56 -20.02 16.78
N LEU A 80 6.71 -19.51 17.68
CA LEU A 80 6.32 -20.23 18.89
C LEU A 80 5.64 -21.53 18.44
N GLN A 81 6.42 -22.60 18.32
CA GLN A 81 5.91 -23.96 18.21
C GLN A 81 5.29 -24.31 19.57
N LEU A 82 3.97 -24.20 19.65
CA LEU A 82 3.19 -24.73 20.75
C LEU A 82 3.12 -26.26 20.59
N ALA A 83 3.99 -26.97 21.32
CA ALA A 83 3.94 -28.42 21.42
C ALA A 83 2.68 -28.83 22.20
N THR A 84 1.74 -29.50 21.53
CA THR A 84 0.67 -30.26 22.18
C THR A 84 1.01 -31.76 22.16
N PRO A 85 1.00 -32.45 23.32
CA PRO A 85 1.19 -33.89 23.37
C PRO A 85 -0.14 -34.65 23.28
N ALA A 86 -0.03 -35.84 22.67
CA ALA A 86 -0.76 -37.10 22.91
C ALA A 86 -2.23 -37.29 22.47
N ALA A 87 -2.35 -38.23 21.51
CA ALA A 87 -3.15 -39.47 21.54
C ALA A 87 -4.68 -39.42 21.31
N GLY A 88 -5.14 -40.14 20.27
CA GLY A 88 -6.54 -40.57 20.15
C GLY A 88 -7.02 -40.96 18.74
N VAL A 89 -6.63 -42.15 18.27
CA VAL A 89 -7.35 -43.13 17.42
C VAL A 89 -8.28 -42.70 16.24
N ALA A 90 -7.91 -43.24 15.06
CA ALA A 90 -8.74 -43.92 14.05
C ALA A 90 -9.85 -43.15 13.28
N ALA A 91 -9.76 -43.10 11.94
CA ALA A 91 -10.47 -44.02 11.04
C ALA A 91 -10.35 -43.58 9.56
N GLN A 92 -10.47 -44.58 8.69
CA GLN A 92 -10.23 -44.60 7.25
C GLN A 92 -11.30 -43.87 6.41
N ALA A 93 -10.90 -43.58 5.16
CA ALA A 93 -11.60 -43.89 3.91
C ALA A 93 -11.95 -42.66 3.03
N GLY A 94 -11.50 -42.72 1.78
CA GLY A 94 -12.35 -42.28 0.67
C GLY A 94 -11.76 -41.27 -0.33
N GLN A 95 -11.24 -41.83 -1.42
CA GLN A 95 -11.46 -41.38 -2.81
C GLN A 95 -10.60 -40.25 -3.40
N GLN A 96 -9.71 -40.69 -4.30
CA GLN A 96 -9.20 -39.95 -5.45
C GLN A 96 -10.35 -39.53 -6.38
N PRO A 97 -10.17 -38.44 -7.13
CA PRO A 97 -10.62 -38.43 -8.53
C PRO A 97 -9.43 -38.30 -9.48
N GLN A 98 -9.23 -39.33 -10.31
CA GLN A 98 -8.51 -39.23 -11.58
C GLN A 98 -9.42 -38.58 -12.66
N PRO A 99 -8.83 -38.03 -13.73
CA PRO A 99 -9.47 -37.11 -14.66
C PRO A 99 -10.19 -37.83 -15.82
N GLN A 100 -11.14 -37.16 -16.48
CA GLN A 100 -11.40 -37.47 -17.89
C GLN A 100 -11.99 -36.28 -18.68
N PRO A 101 -11.53 -36.06 -19.93
CA PRO A 101 -11.97 -34.97 -20.81
C PRO A 101 -13.10 -35.43 -21.74
N THR A 102 -13.90 -34.48 -22.25
CA THR A 102 -14.63 -34.68 -23.51
C THR A 102 -14.82 -33.36 -24.29
N PRO A 103 -14.95 -33.44 -25.63
CA PRO A 103 -14.70 -32.35 -26.58
C PRO A 103 -15.97 -31.61 -27.07
N ALA A 104 -15.76 -30.42 -27.66
CA ALA A 104 -16.74 -29.47 -28.22
C ALA A 104 -17.68 -30.03 -29.31
N PRO A 105 -18.78 -29.33 -29.66
CA PRO A 105 -18.74 -28.48 -30.88
C PRO A 105 -19.68 -27.24 -30.96
N MET A 106 -19.16 -26.20 -31.63
CA MET A 106 -19.79 -25.40 -32.71
C MET A 106 -20.79 -24.24 -32.44
N VAL A 107 -20.36 -23.07 -32.95
CA VAL A 107 -21.09 -22.08 -33.78
C VAL A 107 -21.94 -21.02 -33.10
N GLY A 108 -21.57 -19.75 -33.38
CA GLY A 108 -22.39 -18.58 -33.08
C GLY A 108 -21.73 -17.28 -33.51
N SER A 109 -21.56 -17.10 -34.83
CA SER A 109 -21.12 -15.86 -35.46
C SER A 109 -21.86 -14.64 -34.93
N ARG A 110 -21.12 -13.63 -34.44
CA ARG A 110 -21.62 -12.25 -34.38
C ARG A 110 -20.57 -11.28 -34.91
N VAL A 111 -20.95 -10.71 -36.04
CA VAL A 111 -20.34 -9.62 -36.79
C VAL A 111 -20.27 -8.37 -35.90
N ALA A 112 -19.13 -7.68 -35.90
CA ALA A 112 -19.06 -6.24 -35.67
C ALA A 112 -17.79 -5.67 -36.31
N ALA A 113 -17.99 -4.58 -37.04
CA ALA A 113 -17.06 -3.93 -37.95
C ALA A 113 -15.91 -3.21 -37.23
N PHE A 114 -14.78 -3.03 -37.93
CA PHE A 114 -14.07 -1.75 -37.90
C PHE A 114 -13.19 -1.57 -39.14
N GLN A 115 -13.29 -0.38 -39.72
CA GLN A 115 -12.66 0.14 -40.93
C GLN A 115 -11.25 0.66 -40.61
N GLY A 116 -10.26 0.40 -41.48
CA GLY A 116 -8.93 0.98 -41.33
C GLY A 116 -8.07 0.86 -42.59
N MET A 117 -7.66 2.00 -43.13
CA MET A 117 -6.86 2.28 -44.33
C MET A 117 -5.65 1.37 -44.60
N GLY A 118 -5.37 1.12 -45.89
CA GLY A 118 -4.04 0.68 -46.34
C GLY A 118 -3.89 0.47 -47.85
N LEU A 119 -3.39 1.52 -48.53
CA LEU A 119 -2.34 1.53 -49.56
C LEU A 119 -2.44 0.66 -50.85
N ALA A 120 -2.26 1.38 -51.97
CA ALA A 120 -1.29 1.13 -53.05
C ALA A 120 -1.73 0.54 -54.41
N ALA A 121 -1.33 1.31 -55.42
CA ALA A 121 -0.65 0.91 -56.67
C ALA A 121 -1.46 0.76 -57.98
N MET A 122 -0.87 1.46 -58.97
CA MET A 122 -0.93 1.42 -60.45
C MET A 122 -2.21 1.84 -61.17
#